data_AF-A0A350CTI6-F1
#
_entry.id   AF-A0A350CTI6-F1
#
_cell.length_a   1.000
_cell.length_b   1.000
_cell.length_c   1.000
_cell.angle_alpha   90.00
_cell.angle_beta   90.00
_cell.angle_gamma   90.00
#
_symmetry.space_group_name_H-M   'P 1'
#
loop_
_entity.id
_entity.type
_entity.pdbx_description
1 polymer ?
#
loop_
_entity_poly.entity_id
_entity_poly.type
_entity_poly.pdbx_seq_one_letter_code
_entity_poly.pdbx_strand_id
1 'polypeptide(L)'
;MKGPDAPIPVTLVTGASASRREAAIAAALAESTLHQIGASAVILEGLPDGSPVLEASDSLLIARIAPGCLCCAGNLVMRVTLNRLLRQRPTRLFVGVASDEHLGQLRSWLSSAPYDQLLKLTPDRHS
;
A
#
# COMPACT_ATOMS: atom_id res chain seq x y z
N MET A 1 3.91 -24.52 17.60
CA MET A 1 2.72 -23.88 16.99
C MET A 1 3.05 -22.41 16.78
N LYS A 2 3.31 -21.98 15.55
CA LYS A 2 3.60 -20.57 15.25
C LYS A 2 2.28 -19.80 15.43
N GLY A 3 2.24 -18.81 16.32
CA GLY A 3 1.05 -17.96 16.51
C GLY A 3 0.63 -17.32 15.19
N PRO A 4 -0.62 -16.85 15.05
CA PRO A 4 -1.04 -16.14 13.86
C PRO A 4 -0.07 -14.98 13.61
N ASP A 5 0.51 -14.91 12.40
CA ASP A 5 1.33 -13.76 12.00
C ASP A 5 0.45 -12.50 12.23
N ALA A 6 0.98 -11.48 12.91
CA ALA A 6 0.21 -10.29 13.24
C ALA A 6 -0.34 -9.62 11.96
N PRO A 7 -1.56 -9.03 11.99
CA PRO A 7 -2.12 -8.36 10.83
C PRO A 7 -1.17 -7.29 10.30
N ILE A 8 -1.02 -7.24 8.98
CA ILE A 8 -0.07 -6.35 8.32
C ILE A 8 -0.63 -4.92 8.40
N PRO A 9 0.10 -3.97 9.01
CA PRO A 9 -0.32 -2.58 9.01
C PRO A 9 -0.42 -2.06 7.57
N VAL A 10 -1.56 -1.47 7.23
CA VAL A 10 -1.79 -0.85 5.93
C VAL A 10 -2.06 0.64 6.09
N THR A 11 -1.30 1.45 5.37
CA THR A 11 -1.43 2.91 5.37
C THR A 11 -1.87 3.37 3.99
N LEU A 12 -3.00 4.06 3.92
CA LEU A 12 -3.40 4.74 2.69
C LEU A 12 -2.67 6.08 2.62
N VAL A 13 -2.13 6.37 1.44
CA VAL A 13 -1.38 7.62 1.19
C VAL A 13 -2.05 8.36 0.05
N THR A 14 -2.54 9.56 0.33
CA THR A 14 -3.12 10.44 -0.67
C THR A 14 -2.25 11.68 -0.82
N GLY A 15 -2.30 12.30 -2.01
CA GLY A 15 -1.48 13.47 -2.29
C GLY A 15 -1.68 13.96 -3.72
N ALA A 16 -1.43 15.25 -3.92
CA ALA A 16 -1.77 15.97 -5.14
C ALA A 16 -1.06 15.48 -6.43
N SER A 17 0.02 14.69 -6.29
CA SER A 17 0.77 14.13 -7.43
C SER A 17 1.36 12.76 -7.08
N ALA A 18 1.78 11.98 -8.10
CA ALA A 18 2.42 10.70 -7.87
C ALA A 18 3.72 10.86 -7.06
N SER A 19 4.55 11.85 -7.42
CA SER A 19 5.78 12.15 -6.69
C SER A 19 5.55 12.52 -5.22
N ARG A 20 4.48 13.26 -4.90
CA ARG A 20 4.13 13.57 -3.50
C ARG A 20 3.72 12.34 -2.70
N ARG A 21 2.98 11.42 -3.30
CA ARG A 21 2.61 10.16 -2.63
C ARG A 21 3.83 9.30 -2.39
N GLU A 22 4.69 9.15 -3.39
CA GLU A 22 5.92 8.36 -3.26
C GLU A 22 6.89 8.96 -2.24
N ALA A 23 7.06 10.29 -2.21
CA ALA A 23 7.89 10.97 -1.22
C ALA A 23 7.36 10.79 0.21
N ALA A 24 6.04 10.84 0.41
CA ALA A 24 5.44 10.61 1.72
C ALA A 24 5.63 9.16 2.21
N ILE A 25 5.57 8.20 1.30
CA ILE A 25 5.88 6.79 1.58
C ILE A 25 7.37 6.62 1.88
N ALA A 26 8.25 7.24 1.11
CA ALA A 26 9.70 7.21 1.35
C ALA A 26 10.06 7.74 2.74
N ALA A 27 9.46 8.87 3.16
CA ALA A 27 9.61 9.41 4.50
C ALA A 27 9.12 8.43 5.58
N ALA A 28 7.93 7.83 5.39
CA ALA A 28 7.39 6.85 6.34
C ALA A 28 8.26 5.58 6.48
N LEU A 29 8.87 5.13 5.38
CA LEU A 29 9.82 4.03 5.37
C LEU A 29 11.11 4.40 6.13
N ALA A 30 11.64 5.60 5.90
CA ALA A 30 12.84 6.09 6.58
C ALA A 30 12.64 6.28 8.10
N GLU A 31 11.44 6.64 8.55
CA GLU A 31 11.11 6.70 9.99
C GLU A 31 11.11 5.30 10.65
N SER A 32 10.88 4.25 9.87
CA SER A 32 10.64 2.89 10.38
C SER A 32 11.85 1.96 10.30
N THR A 33 12.89 2.34 9.54
CA THR A 33 14.10 1.51 9.29
C THR A 33 14.90 1.17 10.53
N LEU A 34 14.77 1.91 11.63
CA LEU A 34 15.52 1.64 12.86
C LEU A 34 15.13 0.33 13.57
N HIS A 35 13.97 -0.26 13.26
CA HIS A 35 13.47 -1.46 13.96
C HIS A 35 12.76 -2.49 13.06
N GLN A 36 12.78 -2.35 11.73
CA GLN A 36 12.06 -3.25 10.83
C GLN A 36 12.91 -4.44 10.37
N ILE A 37 12.44 -5.64 10.67
CA ILE A 37 12.96 -6.91 10.14
C ILE A 37 12.01 -7.39 9.04
N GLY A 38 12.41 -7.27 7.77
CA GLY A 38 11.68 -7.78 6.60
C GLY A 38 11.32 -6.70 5.58
N ALA A 39 10.73 -7.11 4.45
CA ALA A 39 10.38 -6.21 3.35
C ALA A 39 9.11 -5.40 3.64
N SER A 40 9.06 -4.16 3.15
CA SER A 40 7.81 -3.38 3.05
C SER A 40 7.21 -3.54 1.65
N ALA A 41 5.89 -3.40 1.53
CA ALA A 41 5.20 -3.43 0.25
C ALA A 41 4.51 -2.10 -0.05
N VAL A 42 4.46 -1.72 -1.32
CA VAL A 42 3.81 -0.51 -1.80
C VAL A 42 2.99 -0.84 -3.04
N ILE A 43 1.73 -0.43 -3.04
CA ILE A 43 0.86 -0.39 -4.23
C ILE A 43 0.67 1.08 -4.61
N LEU A 44 1.01 1.45 -5.83
CA LEU A 44 0.86 2.82 -6.33
C LEU A 44 -0.14 2.86 -7.48
N GLU A 45 -1.11 3.76 -7.40
CA GLU A 45 -1.96 4.11 -8.54
C GLU A 45 -1.24 5.06 -9.48
N GLY A 46 -1.24 4.70 -10.76
CA GLY A 46 -0.65 5.47 -11.84
C GLY A 46 0.85 5.28 -12.01
N LEU A 47 1.37 6.02 -12.98
CA LEU A 47 2.80 6.12 -13.28
C LEU A 47 3.43 7.29 -12.49
N PRO A 48 4.75 7.26 -12.25
CA PRO A 48 5.44 8.39 -11.64
C PRO A 48 5.39 9.63 -12.55
N ASP A 49 5.48 10.84 -11.98
CA ASP A 49 5.46 12.12 -12.71
C ASP A 49 6.78 12.40 -13.48
N GLY A 50 7.51 11.35 -13.86
CA GLY A 50 8.88 11.40 -14.36
C GLY A 50 9.73 10.35 -13.64
N SER A 51 10.73 10.80 -12.88
CA SER A 51 11.60 9.91 -12.12
C SER A 51 10.88 9.36 -10.88
N PRO A 52 10.82 8.03 -10.69
CA PRO A 52 10.24 7.45 -9.48
C PRO A 52 11.05 7.85 -8.25
N VAL A 53 10.37 8.12 -7.14
CA VAL A 53 11.02 8.42 -5.84
C VAL A 53 11.28 7.12 -5.08
N LEU A 54 10.46 6.09 -5.32
CA LEU A 54 10.64 4.76 -4.75
C LEU A 54 11.22 3.80 -5.79
N GLU A 55 12.27 3.08 -5.40
CA GLU A 55 12.90 2.03 -6.20
C GLU A 55 12.71 0.66 -5.54
N ALA A 56 12.37 -0.35 -6.35
CA ALA A 56 12.18 -1.69 -5.83
C ALA A 56 13.51 -2.31 -5.40
N SER A 57 13.50 -3.06 -4.29
CA SER A 57 14.66 -3.74 -3.73
C SER A 57 14.23 -4.99 -2.96
N ASP A 58 15.19 -5.74 -2.42
CA ASP A 58 14.89 -6.89 -1.56
C ASP A 58 14.11 -6.51 -0.29
N SER A 59 14.21 -5.25 0.15
CA SER A 59 13.49 -4.71 1.30
C SER A 59 12.26 -3.88 0.94
N LEU A 60 12.01 -3.62 -0.35
CA LEU A 60 10.89 -2.82 -0.83
C LEU A 60 10.25 -3.41 -2.08
N LEU A 61 9.07 -4.00 -1.90
CA LEU A 61 8.24 -4.52 -2.98
C LEU A 61 7.35 -3.40 -3.52
N ILE A 62 7.43 -3.10 -4.81
CA ILE A 62 6.60 -2.07 -5.44
C ILE A 62 5.73 -2.70 -6.53
N ALA A 63 4.43 -2.44 -6.46
CA ALA A 63 3.48 -2.75 -7.52
C ALA A 63 2.79 -1.47 -7.99
N ARG A 64 2.70 -1.28 -9.31
CA ARG A 64 1.95 -0.18 -9.91
C ARG A 64 0.69 -0.72 -10.57
N ILE A 65 -0.41 -0.01 -10.37
CA ILE A 65 -1.72 -0.32 -10.92
C ILE A 65 -2.20 0.90 -11.72
N ALA A 66 -2.86 0.69 -12.85
CA ALA A 66 -3.39 1.78 -13.67
C ALA A 66 -4.40 2.65 -12.90
N PRO A 67 -4.55 3.95 -13.24
CA PRO A 67 -5.57 4.80 -12.66
C PRO A 67 -6.99 4.22 -12.79
N GLY A 68 -7.83 4.42 -11.79
CA GLY A 68 -9.21 3.92 -11.76
C GLY A 68 -9.32 2.41 -11.49
N CYS A 69 -8.21 1.70 -11.33
CA CYS A 69 -8.24 0.26 -10.98
C CYS A 69 -8.18 0.02 -9.47
N LEU A 70 -7.96 1.07 -8.65
CA LEU A 70 -8.11 0.99 -7.19
C LEU A 70 -9.57 1.07 -6.73
N CYS A 71 -10.49 1.54 -7.58
CA CYS A 71 -11.92 1.65 -7.25
C CYS A 71 -12.74 0.47 -7.80
N CYS A 72 -13.97 0.36 -7.31
CA CYS A 72 -14.90 -0.79 -7.33
C CYS A 72 -14.99 -1.57 -8.65
N ALA A 73 -14.83 -0.92 -9.81
CA ALA A 73 -14.89 -1.54 -11.13
C ALA A 73 -13.64 -2.37 -11.49
N GLY A 74 -12.48 -2.05 -10.89
CA GLY A 74 -11.17 -2.68 -11.15
C GLY A 74 -10.68 -3.59 -10.03
N ASN A 75 -11.52 -3.93 -9.05
CA ASN A 75 -11.11 -4.62 -7.82
C ASN A 75 -10.39 -5.97 -8.07
N LEU A 76 -10.55 -6.61 -9.24
CA LEU A 76 -9.78 -7.82 -9.54
C LEU A 76 -8.27 -7.55 -9.62
N VAL A 77 -7.83 -6.48 -10.28
CA VAL A 77 -6.40 -6.15 -10.41
C VAL A 77 -5.83 -5.80 -9.04
N MET A 78 -6.55 -4.98 -8.27
CA MET A 78 -6.16 -4.63 -6.90
C MET A 78 -6.13 -5.87 -5.98
N ARG A 79 -7.14 -6.75 -6.03
CA ARG A 79 -7.18 -8.01 -5.27
C ARG A 79 -6.04 -8.94 -5.62
N VAL A 80 -5.75 -9.15 -6.90
CA VAL A 80 -4.68 -10.04 -7.34
C VAL A 80 -3.33 -9.47 -6.90
N THR A 81 -3.12 -8.18 -7.09
CA THR A 81 -1.89 -7.48 -6.68
C THR A 81 -1.70 -7.56 -5.17
N LEU A 82 -2.73 -7.22 -4.39
CA LEU A 82 -2.71 -7.29 -2.93
C LEU A 82 -2.43 -8.72 -2.46
N ASN A 83 -3.15 -9.73 -2.95
CA ASN A 83 -2.94 -11.12 -2.55
C ASN A 83 -1.54 -11.63 -2.93
N ARG A 84 -0.98 -11.21 -4.08
CA ARG A 84 0.38 -11.56 -4.46
C ARG A 84 1.40 -10.96 -3.49
N LEU A 85 1.22 -9.70 -3.09
CA LEU A 85 2.08 -9.04 -2.11
C LEU A 85 1.95 -9.69 -0.73
N LEU A 86 0.73 -9.98 -0.26
CA LEU A 86 0.50 -10.62 1.04
C LEU A 86 1.19 -11.98 1.15
N ARG A 87 1.33 -12.73 0.05
CA ARG A 87 2.09 -14.00 0.02
C ARG A 87 3.59 -13.82 0.24
N GLN A 88 4.14 -12.64 -0.05
CA GLN A 88 5.53 -12.28 0.25
C GLN A 88 5.73 -11.88 1.73
N ARG A 89 4.66 -11.90 2.54
CA ARG A 89 4.67 -11.57 3.98
C ARG A 89 5.38 -10.24 4.29
N PRO A 90 4.97 -9.14 3.66
CA PRO A 90 5.53 -7.84 3.97
C PRO A 90 5.22 -7.46 5.41
N THR A 91 6.11 -6.71 6.03
CA THR A 91 5.95 -6.22 7.41
C THR A 91 4.98 -5.06 7.50
N ARG A 92 4.77 -4.33 6.40
CA ARG A 92 3.86 -3.19 6.27
C ARG A 92 3.50 -3.00 4.80
N LEU A 93 2.32 -2.45 4.55
CA LEU A 93 1.82 -2.12 3.22
C LEU A 93 1.46 -0.63 3.14
N PHE A 94 1.86 0.03 2.06
CA PHE A 94 1.38 1.35 1.70
C PHE A 94 0.55 1.28 0.42
N VAL A 95 -0.54 2.02 0.34
CA VAL A 95 -1.36 2.13 -0.87
C VAL A 95 -1.47 3.60 -1.25
N GLY A 96 -0.78 4.00 -2.31
CA GLY A 96 -0.83 5.34 -2.88
C GLY A 96 -2.05 5.50 -3.77
N VAL A 97 -3.03 6.28 -3.33
CA VAL A 97 -4.31 6.51 -4.01
C VAL A 97 -4.31 7.88 -4.67
N ALA A 98 -4.63 7.96 -5.96
CA ALA A 98 -4.55 9.20 -6.72
C ALA A 98 -5.76 10.14 -6.50
N SER A 99 -6.92 9.60 -6.18
CA SER A 99 -8.15 10.37 -5.95
C SER A 99 -8.82 9.98 -4.63
N ASP A 100 -9.28 11.00 -3.88
CA ASP A 100 -10.01 10.82 -2.63
C ASP A 100 -11.46 10.35 -2.84
N GLU A 101 -12.00 10.47 -4.07
CA GLU A 101 -13.40 10.19 -4.40
C GLU A 101 -13.86 8.78 -3.97
N HIS A 102 -12.95 7.80 -4.06
CA HIS A 102 -13.25 6.40 -3.72
C HIS A 102 -12.50 5.89 -2.48
N LEU A 103 -11.83 6.79 -1.73
CA LEU A 103 -11.01 6.42 -0.59
C LEU A 103 -11.82 5.72 0.51
N GLY A 104 -13.03 6.22 0.79
CA GLY A 104 -13.94 5.61 1.77
C GLY A 104 -14.33 4.17 1.39
N GLN A 105 -14.59 3.92 0.11
CA GLN A 105 -14.94 2.60 -0.40
C GLN A 105 -13.75 1.63 -0.36
N LEU A 106 -12.55 2.12 -0.69
CA LEU A 106 -11.31 1.35 -0.56
C LEU A 106 -11.05 0.95 0.90
N ARG A 107 -11.21 1.89 1.85
CA ARG A 107 -11.10 1.60 3.29
C ARG A 107 -12.11 0.52 3.72
N SER A 108 -13.38 0.66 3.31
CA SER A 108 -14.42 -0.33 3.60
C SER A 108 -14.07 -1.71 3.07
N TRP A 109 -13.58 -1.81 1.83
CA TRP A 109 -13.16 -3.06 1.23
C TRP A 109 -11.94 -3.69 1.92
N LEU A 110 -10.91 -2.91 2.27
CA LEU A 110 -9.75 -3.40 3.04
C LEU A 110 -10.12 -3.83 4.46
N SER A 111 -11.23 -3.33 5.01
CA SER A 111 -11.77 -3.71 6.32
C SER A 111 -12.77 -4.86 6.24
N SER A 112 -13.03 -5.38 5.04
CA SER A 112 -14.00 -6.47 4.81
C SER A 112 -13.30 -7.81 4.67
N ALA A 113 -14.03 -8.91 4.90
CA ALA A 113 -13.49 -10.25 4.74
C ALA A 113 -12.95 -10.49 3.31
N PRO A 114 -11.80 -11.16 3.14
CA PRO A 114 -10.95 -11.76 4.19
C PRO A 114 -9.85 -10.83 4.73
N TYR A 115 -9.82 -9.56 4.32
CA TYR A 115 -8.73 -8.64 4.65
C TYR A 115 -8.80 -8.10 6.07
N ASP A 116 -9.98 -8.10 6.68
CA ASP A 116 -10.22 -7.80 8.09
C ASP A 116 -9.31 -8.60 9.06
N GLN A 117 -8.92 -9.82 8.68
CA GLN A 117 -8.03 -10.69 9.46
C GLN A 117 -6.55 -10.55 9.07
N LEU A 118 -6.26 -10.04 7.87
CA LEU A 118 -4.91 -10.00 7.30
C LEU A 118 -4.27 -8.62 7.41
N LEU A 119 -5.09 -7.57 7.45
CA LEU A 119 -4.68 -6.18 7.42
C LEU A 119 -5.15 -5.45 8.67
N LYS A 120 -4.35 -4.45 9.07
CA LYS A 120 -4.74 -3.47 10.08
C LYS A 120 -4.60 -2.08 9.51
N LEU A 121 -5.71 -1.41 9.24
CA LEU A 121 -5.68 -0.01 8.81
C LEU A 121 -5.03 0.86 9.90
N THR A 122 -4.05 1.66 9.49
CA THR A 122 -3.45 2.72 10.30
C THR A 122 -4.05 4.06 9.89
N PRO A 123 -3.80 5.15 10.64
CA PRO A 123 -4.13 6.49 10.17
C PRO A 123 -3.56 6.74 8.76
N ASP A 124 -4.39 7.33 7.91
CA ASP A 124 -4.01 7.74 6.57
C ASP A 124 -2.93 8.82 6.62
N ARG A 125 -2.08 8.85 5.58
CA ARG A 125 -1.10 9.92 5.37
C ARG A 125 -1.54 10.79 4.19
N HIS A 126 -1.47 12.08 4.39
CA HIS A 126 -1.79 13.11 3.40
C HIS A 126 -0.53 13.92 3.09
N SER A 127 -0.24 14.19 1.80
CA SER A 127 0.94 14.94 1.35
C SER A 127 0.68 16.02 0.29
#